data_AF-A0A3M2LW14-F1
#
_entry.id   AF-A0A3M2LW14-F1
#
_cell.length_a   1.000
_cell.length_b   1.000
_cell.length_c   1.000
_cell.angle_alpha   90.00
_cell.angle_beta   90.00
_cell.angle_gamma   90.00
#
_symmetry.space_group_name_H-M   'P 1'
#
loop_
_entity.id
_entity.type
_entity.pdbx_description
1 polymer ?
#
loop_
_entity_poly.entity_id
_entity_poly.type
_entity_poly.pdbx_seq_one_letter_code
_entity_poly.pdbx_strand_id
1 'polypeptide(L)'
;MWSTGPKPPSDVTKHRNIYTVRQIQHLLVLCSLLKQDGPLARAMATALRLDPLPMAARAEPVPTLHPQATKDWLESFWDPAALTPDEVEVAAWQNNITEMVTAVEEVHAIEKLIRIRLTTELDNQPEACE
;
A
#
# COMPACT_ATOMS: atom_id res chain seq x y z
N MET A 1 24.71 29.97 -9.51
CA MET A 1 25.39 29.97 -8.20
C MET A 1 24.49 29.19 -7.24
N TRP A 2 24.71 27.88 -7.11
CA TRP A 2 23.90 27.03 -6.24
C TRP A 2 24.52 27.02 -4.84
N SER A 3 23.72 27.41 -3.85
CA SER A 3 24.13 27.48 -2.45
C SER A 3 24.43 26.07 -1.95
N THR A 4 25.69 25.81 -1.59
CA THR A 4 26.21 24.53 -1.08
C THR A 4 26.20 24.46 0.46
N GLY A 5 25.50 25.38 1.13
CA GLY A 5 25.34 25.34 2.58
C GLY A 5 24.29 24.30 3.00
N PRO A 6 24.46 23.62 4.17
CA PRO A 6 23.39 22.83 4.75
C PRO A 6 22.15 23.73 4.87
N LYS A 7 21.01 23.29 4.31
CA LYS A 7 19.75 23.99 4.56
C LYS A 7 19.54 24.04 6.07
N PRO A 8 19.16 25.21 6.64
CA PRO A 8 18.85 25.28 8.05
C PRO A 8 17.77 24.24 8.38
N PRO A 9 17.74 23.69 9.61
CA PRO A 9 16.73 22.72 10.00
C PRO A 9 15.35 23.33 9.76
N SER A 10 14.64 22.85 8.73
CA SER A 10 13.26 23.22 8.49
C SER A 10 12.41 22.43 9.47
N ASP A 11 11.54 23.11 10.20
CA ASP A 11 10.49 22.43 10.96
C ASP A 11 9.52 21.77 9.98
N VAL A 12 9.77 20.49 9.69
CA VAL A 12 9.04 19.75 8.66
C VAL A 12 7.57 19.55 9.00
N THR A 13 7.20 19.70 10.28
CA THR A 13 5.80 19.59 10.74
C THR A 13 4.92 20.72 10.22
N LYS A 14 5.53 21.82 9.77
CA LYS A 14 4.83 22.97 9.17
C LYS A 14 4.52 22.78 7.68
N HIS A 15 5.02 21.71 7.06
CA HIS A 15 4.67 21.41 5.67
C HIS A 15 3.31 20.72 5.60
N ARG A 16 2.38 21.35 4.88
CA ARG A 16 1.12 20.71 4.48
C ARG A 16 1.44 19.36 3.82
N ASN A 17 0.69 18.32 4.19
CA ASN A 17 0.85 16.95 3.70
C ASN A 17 2.15 16.24 4.09
N ILE A 18 2.90 16.71 5.10
CA ILE A 18 4.15 16.05 5.52
C ILE A 18 3.93 14.58 5.89
N TYR A 19 2.79 14.24 6.51
CA TYR A 19 2.43 12.86 6.83
C TYR A 19 2.25 12.01 5.57
N THR A 20 1.54 12.50 4.55
CA THR A 20 1.41 11.84 3.24
C THR A 20 2.77 11.66 2.55
N VAL A 21 3.65 12.67 2.61
CA VAL A 21 5.02 12.56 2.08
C VAL A 21 5.79 11.44 2.78
N ARG A 22 5.66 11.32 4.11
CA ARG A 22 6.29 10.24 4.88
C ARG A 22 5.69 8.87 4.56
N GLN A 23 4.38 8.77 4.36
CA GLN A 23 3.72 7.53 3.91
C GLN A 23 4.29 7.05 2.56
N ILE A 24 4.44 7.96 1.58
CA ILE A 24 5.06 7.63 0.28
C ILE A 24 6.51 7.15 0.46
N GLN A 25 7.30 7.86 1.26
CA GLN A 25 8.70 7.47 1.53
C GLN A 25 8.79 6.11 2.23
N HIS A 26 7.88 5.80 3.14
CA HIS A 26 7.80 4.48 3.78
C HIS A 26 7.47 3.38 2.76
N LEU A 27 6.53 3.61 1.85
CA LEU A 27 6.20 2.67 0.78
C LEU A 27 7.43 2.39 -0.09
N LEU A 28 8.17 3.43 -0.48
CA LEU A 28 9.41 3.29 -1.27
C LEU A 28 10.48 2.47 -0.53
N VAL A 29 10.66 2.71 0.77
CA VAL A 29 11.59 1.93 1.60
C VAL A 29 11.18 0.47 1.67
N LEU A 30 9.90 0.18 1.94
CA LEU A 30 9.38 -1.19 1.98
C LEU A 30 9.63 -1.91 0.65
N CYS A 31 9.25 -1.29 -0.47
CA CYS A 31 9.46 -1.87 -1.81
C CYS A 31 10.93 -2.13 -2.11
N SER A 32 11.83 -1.23 -1.68
CA SER A 32 13.27 -1.37 -1.89
C SER A 32 13.92 -2.48 -1.07
N LEU A 33 13.25 -2.95 -0.01
CA LEU A 33 13.72 -4.02 0.87
C LEU A 33 13.14 -5.40 0.53
N LEU A 34 12.17 -5.46 -0.39
CA LEU A 34 11.65 -6.73 -0.90
C LEU A 34 12.73 -7.47 -1.69
N LYS A 35 12.70 -8.81 -1.61
CA LYS A 35 13.52 -9.64 -2.49
C LYS A 35 13.02 -9.50 -3.92
N GLN A 36 13.90 -9.16 -4.87
CA GLN A 36 13.52 -8.86 -6.26
C GLN A 36 12.70 -9.98 -6.93
N ASP A 37 13.04 -11.25 -6.65
CA ASP A 37 12.34 -12.42 -7.19
C ASP A 37 11.34 -13.05 -6.21
N GLY A 38 11.07 -12.37 -5.08
CA GLY A 38 10.13 -12.81 -4.06
C GLY A 38 8.67 -12.75 -4.55
N PRO A 39 7.77 -13.58 -4.01
CA PRO A 39 6.38 -13.63 -4.44
C PRO A 39 5.66 -12.29 -4.27
N LEU A 40 5.94 -11.55 -3.18
CA LEU A 40 5.33 -10.24 -2.94
C LEU A 40 5.80 -9.19 -3.97
N ALA A 41 7.09 -9.17 -4.31
CA ALA A 41 7.62 -8.24 -5.31
C ALA A 41 6.99 -8.49 -6.69
N ARG A 42 6.81 -9.75 -7.09
CA ARG A 42 6.11 -10.11 -8.34
C ARG A 42 4.65 -9.67 -8.32
N ALA A 43 3.92 -9.97 -7.25
CA ALA A 43 2.51 -9.60 -7.13
C ALA A 43 2.31 -8.08 -7.17
N MET A 44 3.16 -7.32 -6.47
CA MET A 44 3.15 -5.86 -6.55
C MET A 44 3.46 -5.35 -7.96
N ALA A 45 4.42 -5.96 -8.66
CA ALA A 45 4.75 -5.59 -10.03
C ALA A 45 3.60 -5.90 -11.01
N THR A 46 2.84 -6.97 -10.80
CA THR A 46 1.61 -7.25 -11.57
C THR A 46 0.53 -6.22 -11.24
N ALA A 47 0.26 -5.97 -9.95
CA ALA A 47 -0.74 -4.98 -9.52
C ALA A 47 -0.45 -3.56 -10.06
N LEU A 48 0.82 -3.14 -10.10
CA LEU A 48 1.23 -1.84 -10.63
C LEU A 48 1.08 -1.70 -12.17
N ARG A 49 0.86 -2.81 -12.90
CA ARG A 49 0.61 -2.78 -14.35
C ARG A 49 -0.87 -2.73 -14.71
N LEU A 50 -1.76 -2.96 -13.75
CA LEU A 50 -3.20 -2.93 -13.98
C LEU A 50 -3.65 -1.53 -14.43
N ASP A 51 -4.65 -1.47 -15.31
CA ASP A 51 -5.43 -0.25 -15.51
C ASP A 51 -6.15 0.07 -14.19
N PRO A 52 -5.94 1.26 -13.59
CA PRO A 52 -6.60 1.60 -12.33
C PRO A 52 -8.11 1.86 -12.50
N LEU A 53 -8.61 2.14 -13.71
CA LEU A 53 -9.99 2.57 -13.92
C LEU A 53 -11.04 1.53 -13.52
N PRO A 54 -10.92 0.24 -13.87
CA PRO A 54 -11.89 -0.78 -13.45
C PRO A 54 -11.96 -0.97 -11.94
N MET A 55 -10.81 -0.95 -11.25
CA MET A 55 -10.75 -1.03 -9.79
C MET A 55 -11.39 0.21 -9.15
N ALA A 56 -11.08 1.41 -9.65
CA ALA A 56 -11.62 2.66 -9.15
C ALA A 56 -13.15 2.76 -9.34
N ALA A 57 -13.69 2.22 -10.43
CA ALA A 57 -15.13 2.22 -10.70
C ALA A 57 -15.94 1.37 -9.69
N ARG A 58 -15.29 0.47 -8.95
CA ARG A 58 -15.88 -0.39 -7.91
C ARG A 58 -15.51 0.04 -6.50
N ALA A 59 -14.64 1.05 -6.36
CA ALA A 59 -14.11 1.47 -5.08
C ALA A 59 -15.18 2.16 -4.24
N GLU A 60 -15.50 1.56 -3.10
CA GLU A 60 -16.31 2.15 -2.05
C GLU A 60 -15.44 2.45 -0.82
N PRO A 61 -15.73 3.48 -0.02
CA PRO A 61 -15.03 3.72 1.25
C PRO A 61 -15.11 2.50 2.18
N VAL A 62 -14.00 2.17 2.86
CA VAL A 62 -14.00 1.09 3.86
C VAL A 62 -14.87 1.51 5.06
N PRO A 63 -15.84 0.69 5.51
CA PRO A 63 -16.78 1.12 6.55
C PRO A 63 -16.15 1.13 7.94
N THR A 64 -15.29 0.16 8.26
CA THR A 64 -14.57 0.03 9.54
C THR A 64 -13.29 -0.79 9.34
N LEU A 65 -12.37 -0.76 10.31
CA LEU A 65 -11.18 -1.62 10.31
C LEU A 65 -11.39 -2.97 11.02
N HIS A 66 -12.64 -3.35 11.33
CA HIS A 66 -12.91 -4.67 11.91
C HIS A 66 -12.49 -5.77 10.91
N PRO A 67 -11.76 -6.82 11.32
CA PRO A 67 -11.18 -7.79 10.38
C PRO A 67 -12.19 -8.41 9.39
N GLN A 68 -13.39 -8.73 9.86
CA GLN A 68 -14.45 -9.25 8.98
C GLN A 68 -14.92 -8.19 7.97
N ALA A 69 -15.10 -6.94 8.39
CA ALA A 69 -15.55 -5.87 7.51
C ALA A 69 -14.48 -5.53 6.46
N THR A 70 -13.20 -5.49 6.88
CA THR A 70 -12.08 -5.28 5.95
C THR A 70 -11.95 -6.44 4.97
N LYS A 71 -12.20 -7.68 5.42
CA LYS A 71 -12.22 -8.85 4.53
C LYS A 71 -13.32 -8.71 3.49
N ASP A 72 -14.56 -8.46 3.90
CA ASP A 72 -15.71 -8.34 3.00
C ASP A 72 -15.50 -7.16 2.01
N TRP A 73 -14.92 -6.06 2.48
CA TRP A 73 -14.53 -4.92 1.65
C TRP A 73 -13.41 -5.24 0.67
N LEU A 74 -12.37 -5.99 1.06
CA LEU A 74 -11.33 -6.43 0.12
C LEU A 74 -11.90 -7.40 -0.92
N GLU A 75 -12.77 -8.34 -0.51
CA GLU A 75 -13.38 -9.32 -1.41
C GLU A 75 -14.27 -8.67 -2.47
N SER A 76 -14.88 -7.51 -2.20
CA SER A 76 -15.71 -6.80 -3.19
C SER A 76 -14.91 -6.30 -4.40
N PHE A 77 -13.62 -6.00 -4.25
CA PHE A 77 -12.74 -5.66 -5.38
C PHE A 77 -12.42 -6.88 -6.26
N TRP A 78 -12.52 -8.08 -5.70
CA TRP A 78 -12.08 -9.33 -6.32
C TRP A 78 -13.23 -10.26 -6.73
N ASP A 79 -14.45 -9.72 -6.93
CA ASP A 79 -15.59 -10.47 -7.44
C ASP A 79 -15.27 -11.05 -8.84
N PRO A 80 -15.22 -12.39 -8.99
CA PRO A 80 -14.91 -13.04 -10.27
C PRO A 80 -15.77 -12.58 -11.45
N ALA A 81 -17.02 -12.15 -11.21
CA ALA A 81 -17.91 -11.67 -12.26
C ALA A 81 -17.51 -10.29 -12.82
N ALA A 82 -16.72 -9.53 -12.07
CA ALA A 82 -16.32 -8.16 -12.42
C ALA A 82 -14.84 -8.06 -12.85
N LEU A 83 -14.02 -9.10 -12.66
CA LEU A 83 -12.59 -9.04 -12.95
C LEU A 83 -12.29 -8.93 -14.44
N THR A 84 -11.39 -8.03 -14.78
CA THR A 84 -10.71 -8.03 -16.08
C THR A 84 -9.70 -9.19 -16.14
N PRO A 85 -9.28 -9.63 -17.34
CA PRO A 85 -8.28 -10.69 -17.47
C PRO A 85 -6.98 -10.43 -16.69
N ASP A 86 -6.52 -9.18 -16.65
CA ASP A 86 -5.28 -8.80 -15.95
C ASP A 86 -5.46 -8.85 -14.42
N GLU A 87 -6.64 -8.51 -13.91
CA GLU A 87 -6.95 -8.56 -12.47
C GLU A 87 -7.09 -10.01 -11.95
N VAL A 88 -7.47 -10.96 -12.80
CA VAL A 88 -7.55 -12.39 -12.43
C VAL A 88 -6.21 -12.93 -11.94
N GLU A 89 -5.09 -12.48 -12.53
CA GLU A 89 -3.76 -12.90 -12.11
C GLU A 89 -3.48 -12.49 -10.64
N VAL A 90 -3.79 -11.24 -10.29
CA VAL A 90 -3.60 -10.72 -8.93
C VAL A 90 -4.54 -11.42 -7.95
N ALA A 91 -5.81 -11.61 -8.33
CA ALA A 91 -6.81 -12.32 -7.54
C ALA A 91 -6.42 -13.79 -7.30
N ALA A 92 -5.82 -14.46 -8.29
CA ALA A 92 -5.35 -15.83 -8.16
C ALA A 92 -4.14 -15.91 -7.22
N TRP A 93 -3.20 -14.96 -7.30
CA TRP A 93 -2.02 -14.91 -6.43
C TRP A 93 -2.39 -14.83 -4.95
N GLN A 94 -3.34 -13.95 -4.57
CA GLN A 94 -3.72 -13.80 -3.16
C GLN A 94 -4.42 -15.05 -2.59
N ASN A 95 -4.96 -15.92 -3.45
CA ASN A 95 -5.56 -17.20 -3.06
C ASN A 95 -4.54 -18.36 -2.98
N ASN A 96 -3.29 -18.14 -3.41
CA ASN A 96 -2.21 -19.09 -3.25
C ASN A 96 -1.61 -18.99 -1.83
N ILE A 97 -2.03 -19.90 -0.95
CA ILE A 97 -1.60 -19.93 0.47
C ILE A 97 -0.08 -19.96 0.61
N THR A 98 0.65 -20.70 -0.23
CA THR A 98 2.10 -20.81 -0.14
C THR A 98 2.78 -19.48 -0.45
N GLU A 99 2.33 -18.79 -1.48
CA GLU A 99 2.88 -17.46 -1.82
C GLU A 99 2.48 -16.42 -0.78
N MET A 100 1.26 -16.48 -0.26
CA MET A 100 0.78 -15.55 0.78
C MET A 100 1.56 -15.71 2.09
N VAL A 101 1.78 -16.94 2.56
CA VAL A 101 2.60 -17.20 3.76
C VAL A 101 4.02 -16.66 3.57
N THR A 102 4.63 -16.90 2.42
CA THR A 102 5.96 -16.38 2.10
C THR A 102 5.99 -14.84 2.10
N ALA A 103 5.00 -14.20 1.49
CA ALA A 103 4.88 -12.74 1.47
C ALA A 103 4.72 -12.15 2.88
N VAL A 104 3.92 -12.80 3.74
CA VAL A 104 3.76 -12.39 5.15
C VAL A 104 5.09 -12.48 5.91
N GLU A 105 5.86 -13.55 5.71
CA GLU A 105 7.18 -13.70 6.33
C GLU A 105 8.18 -12.63 5.85
N GLU A 106 8.16 -12.29 4.55
CA GLU A 106 8.98 -11.22 3.99
C GLU A 106 8.65 -9.86 4.60
N VAL A 107 7.35 -9.52 4.70
CA VAL A 107 6.89 -8.28 5.35
C VAL A 107 7.32 -8.24 6.81
N HIS A 108 7.09 -9.31 7.58
CA HIS A 108 7.49 -9.35 8.99
C HIS A 108 9.02 -9.20 9.18
N ALA A 109 9.83 -9.77 8.28
CA ALA A 109 11.28 -9.63 8.33
C ALA A 109 11.71 -8.17 8.10
N ILE A 110 11.09 -7.49 7.13
CA ILE A 110 11.35 -6.07 6.84
C ILE A 110 10.91 -5.19 8.02
N GLU A 111 9.69 -5.40 8.53
CA GLU A 111 9.17 -4.64 9.68
C GLU A 111 10.06 -4.78 10.92
N LYS A 112 10.58 -6.00 11.17
CA LYS A 112 11.54 -6.25 12.24
C LYS A 112 12.88 -5.53 12.02
N LEU A 113 13.35 -5.44 10.77
CA LEU A 113 14.59 -4.78 10.40
C LEU A 113 14.51 -3.26 10.63
N ILE A 114 13.45 -2.61 10.14
CA ILE A 114 13.34 -1.15 10.16
C ILE A 114 12.54 -0.60 11.34
N ARG A 115 11.93 -1.49 12.14
CA ARG A 115 11.08 -1.15 13.32
C ARG A 115 9.89 -0.25 12.98
N ILE A 116 9.38 -0.37 11.75
CA ILE A 116 8.21 0.36 11.24
C ILE A 116 7.26 -0.67 10.64
N ARG A 117 5.97 -0.54 10.94
CA ARG A 117 4.88 -1.33 10.38
C ARG A 117 4.00 -0.42 9.52
N LEU A 118 3.65 -0.85 8.32
CA LEU A 118 2.63 -0.18 7.52
C LEU A 118 1.25 -0.70 7.98
N THR A 119 0.40 0.19 8.49
CA THR A 119 -0.93 -0.17 8.98
C THR A 119 -2.00 0.68 8.31
N THR A 120 -3.16 0.08 8.05
CA THR A 120 -4.35 0.81 7.61
C THR A 120 -4.94 1.58 8.78
N GLU A 121 -5.27 2.85 8.54
CA GLU A 121 -6.05 3.70 9.44
C GLU A 121 -7.26 4.26 8.67
N LEU A 122 -8.35 4.59 9.37
CA LEU A 122 -9.44 5.34 8.74
C LEU A 122 -8.96 6.76 8.47
N ASP A 123 -9.39 7.31 7.34
CA ASP A 123 -9.14 8.71 7.02
C ASP A 123 -9.92 9.61 7.98
N ASN A 124 -9.28 9.99 9.08
CA ASN A 124 -9.79 10.94 10.06
C ASN A 124 -9.20 12.34 9.81
N GLN A 125 -8.83 12.68 8.57
CA GLN A 125 -8.37 14.04 8.27
C GLN A 125 -9.48 15.02 8.71
N PRO A 126 -9.20 15.97 9.61
CA PRO A 126 -10.17 17.01 9.93
C PRO A 126 -10.48 17.76 8.64
N GLU A 127 -11.77 17.92 8.32
CA GLU A 127 -12.21 18.78 7.24
C GLU A 127 -11.48 20.12 7.39
N ALA A 128 -10.76 20.54 6.35
CA ALA A 128 -10.13 21.84 6.36
C ALA A 128 -11.26 22.88 6.53
N CYS A 129 -11.25 23.62 7.65
CA CYS A 129 -12.10 24.79 7.79
C CYS A 129 -11.86 25.68 6.56
N GLU A 130 -12.91 25.91 5.77
CA GLU A 130 -12.93 26.82 4.61
C GLU A 130 -12.48 28.24 4.98
#